data_AF-A0A2D8EJ03-F1
#
_entry.id   AF-A0A2D8EJ03-F1
#
_cell.length_a   1.000
_cell.length_b   1.000
_cell.length_c   1.000
_cell.angle_alpha   90.00
_cell.angle_beta   90.00
_cell.angle_gamma   90.00
#
_symmetry.space_group_name_H-M   'P 1'
#
loop_
_entity.id
_entity.type
_entity.pdbx_description
1 polymer ?
#
loop_
_entity_poly.entity_id
_entity_poly.type
_entity_poly.pdbx_seq_one_letter_code
_entity_poly.pdbx_strand_id
1 'polypeptide(L)' 'MSDSVNKPYHYNTGNIECIDAIKNSMSLVEFKGYLKGNAIKYLWRYDKKHQTRQGRAEDLKKAVWYIEKLYEVINNE' A
#
# COMPACT_ATOMS: atom_id res chain seq x y z
N MET A 1 6.79 18.25 27.09
CA MET A 1 7.67 17.27 26.42
C MET A 1 7.01 16.88 25.11
N SER A 2 7.64 17.21 23.98
CA SER A 2 7.16 16.83 22.64
C SER A 2 7.49 15.37 22.37
N ASP A 3 6.47 14.54 22.17
CA ASP A 3 6.62 13.14 21.81
C ASP A 3 7.05 13.01 20.34
N SER A 4 8.35 12.81 20.13
CA SER A 4 8.97 12.64 18.81
C SER A 4 8.58 11.34 18.12
N VAL A 5 7.99 10.38 18.85
CA VAL A 5 7.64 9.04 18.36
C VAL A 5 6.17 8.99 17.92
N ASN A 6 5.26 9.62 18.68
CA ASN A 6 3.84 9.69 18.35
C ASN A 6 3.43 10.94 17.56
N LYS A 7 4.25 12.02 17.56
CA LYS A 7 4.01 13.26 16.77
C LYS A 7 5.28 13.92 16.21
N PRO A 8 6.10 13.22 15.40
CA PRO A 8 7.21 13.84 14.69
C PRO A 8 6.71 14.87 13.66
N TYR A 9 7.08 16.14 13.83
CA TYR A 9 6.76 17.29 12.94
C TYR A 9 7.38 17.18 11.53
N HIS A 10 8.25 16.20 11.31
CA HIS A 10 9.29 16.19 10.28
C HIS A 10 9.14 15.08 9.22
N TYR A 11 8.02 14.36 9.18
CA TYR A 11 7.71 13.47 8.05
C TYR A 11 6.85 14.22 7.01
N ASN A 12 7.49 14.57 5.89
CA ASN A 12 6.95 14.58 4.52
C ASN A 12 6.83 15.93 3.78
N THR A 13 7.80 16.81 3.97
CA THR A 13 8.19 17.85 3.00
C THR A 13 9.09 17.26 1.90
N GLY A 14 8.58 16.37 1.03
CA GLY A 14 9.39 15.79 -0.05
C GLY A 14 8.57 15.19 -1.19
N ASN A 15 9.08 15.34 -2.43
CA ASN A 15 8.49 14.87 -3.70
C ASN A 15 8.54 13.33 -3.89
N ILE A 16 8.74 12.55 -2.83
CA ILE A 16 8.91 11.09 -2.93
C ILE A 16 7.62 10.43 -2.49
N GLU A 17 7.00 9.66 -3.39
CA GLU A 17 5.82 8.88 -3.09
C GLU A 17 6.13 7.81 -2.03
N CYS A 18 5.22 7.58 -1.09
CA CYS A 18 5.42 6.63 0.01
C CYS A 18 5.71 5.21 -0.49
N ILE A 19 5.13 4.81 -1.63
CA ILE A 19 5.38 3.50 -2.23
C ILE A 19 6.83 3.36 -2.72
N ASP A 20 7.45 4.44 -3.18
CA ASP A 20 8.85 4.43 -3.63
C ASP A 20 9.80 4.35 -2.44
N ALA A 21 9.49 5.04 -1.34
CA ALA A 21 10.22 4.87 -0.09
C ALA A 21 10.15 3.42 0.42
N ILE A 22 8.97 2.78 0.36
CA ILE A 22 8.78 1.37 0.73
C ILE A 22 9.56 0.45 -0.21
N LYS A 23 9.51 0.68 -1.52
CA LYS A 23 10.26 -0.11 -2.51
C LYS A 23 11.76 -0.07 -2.25
N ASN A 24 12.31 1.10 -1.92
CA ASN A 24 13.73 1.27 -1.64
C ASN A 24 14.16 0.75 -0.26
N SER A 25 13.22 0.50 0.66
CA SER A 25 13.54 0.03 2.02
C SER A 25 13.59 -1.49 2.17
N MET A 26 13.33 -2.26 1.12
CA MET A 26 13.28 -3.72 1.16
C MET A 26 13.80 -4.35 -0.14
N SER A 27 14.11 -5.64 -0.09
CA SER A 27 14.48 -6.39 -1.30
C SER A 27 13.32 -6.48 -2.29
N LEU A 28 13.63 -6.78 -3.56
CA LEU A 28 12.61 -6.97 -4.59
C LEU A 28 11.59 -8.08 -4.22
N VAL A 29 12.07 -9.16 -3.60
CA VAL A 29 11.21 -10.27 -3.14
C VAL A 29 10.23 -9.79 -2.06
N GLU A 30 10.73 -9.04 -1.09
CA GLU A 30 9.89 -8.45 -0.03
C GLU A 30 8.89 -7.45 -0.59
N PHE A 31 9.29 -6.61 -1.56
CA PHE A 31 8.40 -5.65 -2.19
C PHE A 31 7.27 -6.33 -2.97
N LYS A 32 7.57 -7.37 -3.75
CA LYS A 32 6.54 -8.22 -4.38
C LYS A 32 5.59 -8.82 -3.34
N GLY A 33 6.15 -9.31 -2.23
CA GLY A 33 5.40 -9.84 -1.10
C GLY A 33 4.47 -8.78 -0.47
N TYR A 34 4.96 -7.57 -0.29
CA TYR A 34 4.20 -6.42 0.22
C TYR A 34 3.03 -6.07 -0.71
N LEU A 35 3.26 -5.97 -2.02
CA LEU A 35 2.20 -5.69 -3.00
C LEU A 35 1.14 -6.78 -3.00
N LYS A 36 1.56 -8.06 -3.06
CA LYS A 36 0.67 -9.23 -3.00
C LYS A 36 -0.16 -9.26 -1.71
N GLY A 37 0.48 -9.05 -0.57
CA GLY A 37 -0.18 -9.04 0.74
C GLY A 37 -1.22 -7.92 0.85
N ASN A 38 -0.92 -6.73 0.33
CA ASN A 38 -1.89 -5.64 0.32
C ASN A 38 -3.07 -5.90 -0.61
N ALA A 39 -2.86 -6.48 -1.80
CA ALA A 39 -3.96 -6.89 -2.67
C ALA A 39 -4.91 -7.87 -1.95
N ILE A 40 -4.37 -8.91 -1.31
CA ILE A 40 -5.14 -9.88 -0.53
C ILE A 40 -5.86 -9.20 0.65
N LYS A 41 -5.20 -8.29 1.36
CA LYS A 41 -5.79 -7.52 2.47
C LYS A 41 -7.07 -6.79 2.03
N TYR A 42 -7.06 -6.16 0.85
CA TYR A 42 -8.22 -5.44 0.35
C TYR A 42 -9.31 -6.38 -0.21
N LEU A 43 -8.93 -7.49 -0.84
CA LEU A 43 -9.88 -8.56 -1.21
C LEU A 43 -10.54 -9.20 0.02
N TRP A 44 -9.85 -9.29 1.16
CA TRP A 44 -10.46 -9.80 2.40
C TRP A 44 -11.39 -8.76 3.05
N ARG A 45 -11.03 -7.48 2.96
CA ARG A 45 -11.74 -6.40 3.66
C ARG A 45 -13.00 -5.93 2.96
N TYR A 46 -13.08 -5.99 1.62
CA TYR A 46 -14.20 -5.37 0.91
C TYR A 46 -15.54 -5.90 1.43
N ASP A 47 -15.67 -7.21 1.67
CA ASP A 47 -16.94 -7.77 2.14
C ASP A 47 -17.08 -7.80 3.67
N LYS A 48 -15.96 -7.81 4.41
CA LYS A 48 -15.98 -7.93 5.88
C LYS A 48 -15.99 -6.60 6.64
N LYS A 49 -15.43 -5.53 6.07
CA LYS A 49 -15.29 -4.23 6.73
C LYS A 49 -16.39 -3.24 6.35
N HIS A 50 -16.82 -3.26 5.09
CA HIS A 50 -17.68 -2.22 4.53
C HIS A 50 -19.10 -2.74 4.29
N GLN A 51 -20.09 -2.06 4.85
CA GLN A 51 -21.51 -2.37 4.64
C GLN A 51 -22.09 -1.67 3.40
N THR A 52 -21.45 -0.58 2.95
CA THR A 52 -21.91 0.21 1.79
C THR A 52 -21.24 -0.26 0.51
N ARG A 53 -21.99 -0.25 -0.60
CA ARG A 53 -21.46 -0.53 -1.94
C ARG A 53 -20.21 0.29 -2.26
N GLN A 54 -20.19 1.56 -1.87
CA GLN A 54 -19.07 2.47 -2.10
C GLN A 54 -17.79 2.01 -1.39
N GLY A 55 -17.87 1.69 -0.09
CA GLY A 55 -16.69 1.23 0.66
C GLY A 55 -16.14 -0.11 0.13
N ARG A 56 -17.04 -1.02 -0.27
CA ARG A 56 -16.65 -2.27 -0.94
C ARG A 56 -15.91 -2.00 -2.25
N ALA A 57 -16.45 -1.11 -3.08
CA ALA A 57 -15.83 -0.73 -4.36
C ALA A 57 -14.46 -0.05 -4.17
N GLU A 58 -14.29 0.77 -3.13
CA GLU A 58 -13.00 1.41 -2.81
C GLU A 58 -11.92 0.40 -2.43
N ASP A 59 -12.23 -0.61 -1.61
CA ASP A 59 -11.28 -1.67 -1.30
C ASP A 59 -10.96 -2.50 -2.55
N LEU A 60 -11.94 -2.82 -3.40
CA LEU A 60 -11.67 -3.50 -4.68
C LEU A 60 -10.76 -2.68 -5.61
N LYS A 61 -10.96 -1.36 -5.72
CA LYS A 61 -10.08 -0.46 -6.47
C LYS A 61 -8.64 -0.48 -5.93
N LYS A 62 -8.47 -0.49 -4.61
CA LYS A 62 -7.14 -0.61 -3.99
C LYS A 62 -6.50 -1.97 -4.30
N ALA A 63 -7.26 -3.06 -4.26
CA ALA A 63 -6.75 -4.37 -4.63
C ALA A 63 -6.20 -4.39 -6.07
N VAL A 64 -6.95 -3.82 -7.03
CA VAL A 64 -6.52 -3.67 -8.42
C VAL A 64 -5.22 -2.86 -8.51
N TRP A 65 -5.14 -1.70 -7.84
CA TRP A 65 -3.94 -0.86 -7.86
C TRP A 65 -2.67 -1.62 -7.40
N TYR A 66 -2.77 -2.43 -6.34
CA TYR A 66 -1.64 -3.25 -5.88
C TYR A 66 -1.28 -4.38 -6.85
N ILE A 67 -2.27 -4.95 -7.54
CA ILE A 67 -2.04 -5.97 -8.58
C ILE A 67 -1.36 -5.37 -9.79
N GLU A 68 -1.81 -4.20 -10.27
CA GLU A 68 -1.19 -3.47 -11.38
C GLU A 68 0.26 -3.13 -11.07
N LYS A 69 0.54 -2.61 -9.86
CA LYS A 69 1.93 -2.36 -9.42
C LYS A 69 2.78 -3.62 -9.38
N LEU A 70 2.21 -4.75 -8.92
CA LEU A 70 2.93 -6.03 -8.91
C LEU A 70 3.22 -6.53 -10.33
N TYR A 71 2.25 -6.37 -11.23
CA TYR A 71 2.41 -6.69 -12.65
C TYR A 71 3.50 -5.85 -13.29
N GLU A 72 3.52 -4.53 -13.07
CA GLU A 72 4.57 -3.62 -13.55
C GLU A 72 5.96 -4.05 -13.04
N VAL A 73 6.07 -4.47 -11.78
CA VAL A 73 7.34 -4.95 -11.23
C VAL A 73 7.81 -6.21 -11.96
N ILE A 74 6.92 -7.20 -12.13
CA ILE A 74 7.26 -8.47 -12.79
C ILE A 74 7.60 -8.28 -14.27
N ASN A 75 6.89 -7.39 -14.97
CA ASN A 75 7.06 -7.19 -16.41
C ASN A 75 8.31 -6.37 -16.77
N ASN A 76 8.89 -5.65 -15.80
CA ASN A 76 10.09 -4.83 -15.99
C ASN A 76 11.36 -5.48 -15.39
N GLU A 77 11.29 -6.76 -15.04
CA GLU A 77 12.44 -7.61 -14.71
C GLU A 77 13.12 -8.15 -15.98
#